data_AF-A0A212KPL4-F1
#
_entry.id   AF-A0A212KPL4-F1
#
_cell.length_a   1.000
_cell.length_b   1.000
_cell.length_c   1.000
_cell.angle_alpha   90.00
_cell.angle_beta   90.00
_cell.angle_gamma   90.00
#
_symmetry.space_group_name_H-M   'P 1'
#
loop_
_entity.id
_entity.type
_entity.pdbx_description
1 polymer ?
#
loop_
_entity_poly.entity_id
_entity_poly.type
_entity_poly.pdbx_seq_one_letter_code
_entity_poly.pdbx_strand_id
1 'polypeptide(L)'
;MKSIVCKTFNKPFTHSIGKSLIIPRSNLQITCFPAKLFLHLLDEEKTLVAEIDLDIQGPVKEFTWEVDLHNNWANLHFLTQEAPVSLRFIISQQALKIICRRSAKEGVKLNVSSKGFLNKAVSAYSLAKGEETLLCFSSMEVYEDSGQARLFLGSLKKQNLDQMKEREDIKEWLPLFFTYASLCKEKEQGMQALCYKELENAGNNELNESFFNLFKVHFKDFFSPSFFDSYFQNIQTKNDKVLQGLSHVSLLSSLYPLILNLFINFEGKKKLCILPKVPPQIPSGKLIGLKISSEISISIQWSKKKLRQVEIYCHEDVRFTLGLSKAIKSFRIFSKAKTKAQIISADKPIEFCKNTRYFLDRFTS
;
A
#
# COMPACT_ATOMS: atom_id res chain seq x y z
N MET A 1 16.67 13.09 20.63
CA MET A 1 15.34 12.52 20.93
C MET A 1 15.10 11.33 19.99
N LYS A 2 15.35 10.09 20.46
CA LYS A 2 15.19 8.88 19.66
C LYS A 2 13.69 8.60 19.47
N SER A 3 13.20 8.75 18.25
CA SER A 3 11.83 8.45 17.82
C SER A 3 11.54 6.96 17.99
N ILE A 4 10.97 6.57 19.14
CA ILE A 4 10.52 5.21 19.46
C ILE A 4 9.11 4.91 18.87
N VAL A 5 8.48 5.86 18.18
CA VAL A 5 7.03 5.84 17.89
C VAL A 5 6.63 5.07 16.60
N CYS A 6 7.56 4.46 15.85
CA CYS A 6 7.24 3.93 14.50
C CYS A 6 7.30 2.40 14.32
N LYS A 7 7.17 1.58 15.38
CA LYS A 7 7.28 0.11 15.23
C LYS A 7 6.04 -0.56 14.59
N THR A 8 4.89 0.11 14.54
CA THR A 8 3.61 -0.46 14.05
C THR A 8 3.01 0.29 12.87
N PHE A 9 3.77 1.18 12.22
CA PHE A 9 3.27 1.91 11.06
C PHE A 9 3.21 0.97 9.84
N ASN A 10 2.13 1.05 9.05
CA ASN A 10 1.84 0.15 7.92
C ASN A 10 1.65 -1.32 8.31
N LYS A 11 1.07 -1.55 9.49
CA LYS A 11 0.66 -2.86 9.98
C LYS A 11 -0.82 -2.91 10.36
N PRO A 12 -1.75 -2.76 9.39
CA PRO A 12 -3.16 -2.85 9.72
C PRO A 12 -3.51 -4.27 10.17
N PHE A 13 -4.48 -4.37 11.07
CA PHE A 13 -4.99 -5.65 11.58
C PHE A 13 -6.49 -5.58 11.85
N THR A 14 -7.12 -6.73 12.02
CA THR A 14 -8.52 -6.87 12.45
C THR A 14 -8.64 -8.08 13.36
N HIS A 15 -9.68 -8.06 14.21
CA HIS A 15 -10.10 -9.23 14.98
C HIS A 15 -11.34 -9.90 14.39
N SER A 16 -11.92 -9.31 13.34
CA SER A 16 -13.10 -9.83 12.66
C SER A 16 -12.75 -11.05 11.82
N ILE A 17 -13.54 -12.11 11.98
CA ILE A 17 -13.44 -13.36 11.19
C ILE A 17 -14.00 -13.13 9.78
N GLY A 18 -13.47 -13.86 8.79
CA GLY A 18 -13.96 -13.87 7.41
C GLY A 18 -13.48 -12.67 6.59
N LYS A 19 -12.48 -11.94 7.08
CA LYS A 19 -11.93 -10.77 6.41
C LYS A 19 -10.95 -11.16 5.32
N SER A 20 -11.03 -10.42 4.22
CA SER A 20 -10.17 -10.59 3.05
C SER A 20 -9.00 -9.61 3.05
N LEU A 21 -7.82 -10.06 2.62
CA LEU A 21 -6.70 -9.17 2.26
C LEU A 21 -5.94 -9.64 1.03
N ILE A 22 -5.28 -8.71 0.36
CA ILE A 22 -4.30 -9.02 -0.68
C ILE A 22 -2.94 -9.23 -0.03
N ILE A 23 -2.27 -10.32 -0.40
CA ILE A 23 -0.88 -10.55 0.04
C ILE A 23 0.02 -9.55 -0.68
N PRO A 24 0.86 -8.79 0.04
CA PRO A 24 1.77 -7.85 -0.58
C PRO A 24 2.56 -8.46 -1.74
N ARG A 25 2.65 -7.71 -2.85
CA ARG A 25 3.39 -8.08 -4.07
C ARG A 25 2.76 -9.20 -4.91
N SER A 26 1.47 -9.49 -4.76
CA SER A 26 0.76 -10.36 -5.71
C SER A 26 -0.67 -9.91 -5.97
N ASN A 27 -1.31 -10.58 -6.92
CA ASN A 27 -2.75 -10.55 -7.15
C ASN A 27 -3.51 -11.60 -6.30
N LEU A 28 -2.88 -12.19 -5.29
CA LEU A 28 -3.49 -13.23 -4.47
C LEU A 28 -4.20 -12.61 -3.25
N GLN A 29 -5.51 -12.82 -3.19
CA GLN A 29 -6.33 -12.52 -2.03
C GLN A 29 -6.51 -13.75 -1.15
N ILE A 30 -6.41 -13.56 0.17
CA ILE A 30 -6.75 -14.57 1.19
C ILE A 30 -7.92 -14.08 2.02
N THR A 31 -8.98 -14.87 2.09
CA THR A 31 -10.07 -14.73 3.07
C THR A 31 -9.84 -15.71 4.21
N CYS A 32 -9.74 -15.20 5.44
CA CYS A 32 -9.36 -16.02 6.59
C CYS A 32 -10.53 -16.27 7.55
N PHE A 33 -10.79 -17.56 7.82
CA PHE A 33 -11.55 -18.06 8.95
C PHE A 33 -10.61 -18.89 9.84
N PRO A 34 -10.96 -19.10 11.12
CA PRO A 34 -10.10 -19.86 12.04
C PRO A 34 -9.68 -21.24 11.53
N ALA A 35 -10.62 -21.99 10.94
CA ALA A 35 -10.40 -23.35 10.47
C ALA A 35 -10.30 -23.47 8.95
N LYS A 36 -10.40 -22.35 8.20
CA LYS A 36 -10.48 -22.39 6.73
C LYS A 36 -9.98 -21.12 6.08
N LEU A 37 -9.19 -21.28 5.02
CA LEU A 37 -8.69 -20.18 4.18
C LEU A 37 -9.20 -20.34 2.76
N PHE A 38 -9.58 -19.24 2.13
CA PHE A 38 -9.94 -19.20 0.71
C PHE A 38 -8.94 -18.34 -0.06
N LEU A 39 -8.32 -18.91 -1.08
CA LEU A 39 -7.35 -18.25 -1.94
C LEU A 39 -8.00 -17.89 -3.27
N HIS A 40 -8.06 -16.59 -3.58
CA HIS A 40 -8.58 -16.08 -4.83
C HIS A 40 -7.49 -15.35 -5.59
N LEU A 41 -7.37 -15.60 -6.89
CA LEU A 41 -6.68 -14.67 -7.78
C LEU A 41 -7.62 -13.51 -8.09
N LEU A 42 -7.08 -12.30 -8.09
CA LEU A 42 -7.82 -11.09 -8.40
C LEU A 42 -7.71 -10.74 -9.88
N ASP A 43 -8.01 -11.72 -10.73
CA ASP A 43 -8.21 -11.54 -12.17
C ASP A 43 -9.58 -10.88 -12.46
N GLU A 44 -10.07 -10.96 -13.69
CA GLU A 44 -11.37 -10.38 -14.08
C GLU A 44 -12.55 -10.98 -13.31
N GLU A 45 -12.53 -12.29 -13.06
CA GLU A 45 -13.65 -13.03 -12.45
C GLU A 45 -13.49 -13.25 -10.94
N LYS A 46 -12.33 -12.89 -10.38
CA LYS A 46 -11.94 -13.23 -9.01
C LYS A 46 -11.96 -14.75 -8.79
N THR A 47 -11.09 -15.46 -9.50
CA THR A 47 -11.05 -16.93 -9.52
C THR A 47 -10.63 -17.53 -8.16
N LEU A 48 -11.47 -18.41 -7.58
CA LEU A 48 -11.09 -19.24 -6.44
C LEU A 48 -10.12 -20.34 -6.88
N VAL A 49 -8.87 -20.25 -6.43
CA VAL A 49 -7.80 -21.17 -6.84
C VAL A 49 -7.53 -22.31 -5.86
N ALA A 50 -7.76 -22.06 -4.56
CA ALA A 50 -7.61 -23.09 -3.55
C ALA A 50 -8.41 -22.78 -2.27
N GLU A 51 -8.76 -23.85 -1.56
CA GLU A 51 -9.24 -23.81 -0.18
C GLU A 51 -8.26 -24.57 0.70
N ILE A 52 -7.99 -24.05 1.89
CA ILE A 52 -7.10 -24.68 2.86
C ILE A 52 -7.87 -24.88 4.15
N ASP A 53 -8.18 -26.13 4.47
CA ASP A 53 -8.75 -26.50 5.76
C ASP A 53 -7.62 -26.68 6.78
N LEU A 54 -7.76 -26.03 7.94
CA LEU A 54 -6.85 -26.14 9.07
C LEU A 54 -7.42 -27.19 10.03
N ASP A 55 -6.69 -28.28 10.24
CA ASP A 55 -7.09 -29.35 11.19
C ASP A 55 -6.88 -28.84 12.63
N ILE A 56 -7.83 -28.06 13.12
CA ILE A 56 -7.81 -27.47 14.46
C ILE A 56 -9.13 -27.69 15.18
N GLN A 57 -9.08 -27.79 16.51
CA GLN A 57 -10.27 -27.86 17.35
C GLN A 57 -10.67 -26.49 17.89
N GLY A 58 -11.95 -26.14 17.71
CA GLY A 58 -12.54 -24.90 18.22
C GLY A 58 -13.07 -25.01 19.66
N PRO A 59 -13.63 -23.94 20.23
CA PRO A 59 -13.67 -22.59 19.68
C PRO A 59 -12.31 -21.89 19.75
N VAL A 60 -12.05 -20.96 18.82
CA VAL A 60 -10.83 -20.15 18.85
C VAL A 60 -11.02 -18.84 19.62
N LYS A 61 -9.95 -18.32 20.20
CA LYS A 61 -9.91 -17.00 20.88
C LYS A 61 -8.83 -16.11 20.25
N GLU A 62 -8.91 -14.81 20.49
CA GLU A 62 -7.90 -13.82 20.07
C GLU A 62 -7.54 -13.87 18.58
N PHE A 63 -8.54 -14.15 17.74
CA PHE A 63 -8.36 -14.13 16.29
C PHE A 63 -7.83 -12.77 15.85
N THR A 64 -6.72 -12.78 15.12
CA THR A 64 -6.08 -11.59 14.60
C THR A 64 -5.54 -11.89 13.21
N TRP A 65 -5.95 -11.07 12.26
CA TRP A 65 -5.42 -11.07 10.91
C TRP A 65 -4.68 -9.75 10.70
N GLU A 66 -3.38 -9.81 10.44
CA GLU A 66 -2.49 -8.66 10.32
C GLU A 66 -1.71 -8.74 9.00
N VAL A 67 -1.41 -7.59 8.41
CA VAL A 67 -0.48 -7.48 7.28
C VAL A 67 0.61 -6.50 7.63
N ASP A 68 1.85 -6.79 7.23
CA ASP A 68 2.97 -5.88 7.33
C ASP A 68 3.39 -5.49 5.91
N LEU A 69 2.94 -4.32 5.47
CA LEU A 69 3.20 -3.82 4.12
C LEU A 69 4.65 -3.43 3.91
N HIS A 70 5.38 -3.19 5.00
CA HIS A 70 6.79 -2.87 4.90
C HIS A 70 7.64 -4.12 4.65
N ASN A 71 7.30 -5.21 5.34
CA ASN A 71 8.02 -6.48 5.24
C ASN A 71 7.36 -7.48 4.27
N ASN A 72 6.31 -7.06 3.57
CA ASN A 72 5.60 -7.82 2.54
C ASN A 72 5.08 -9.19 3.01
N TRP A 73 4.45 -9.25 4.18
CA TRP A 73 3.84 -10.48 4.69
C TRP A 73 2.48 -10.26 5.32
N ALA A 74 1.67 -11.31 5.39
CA ALA A 74 0.48 -11.37 6.23
C ALA A 74 0.63 -12.42 7.33
N ASN A 75 -0.06 -12.26 8.45
CA ASN A 75 0.05 -13.13 9.60
C ASN A 75 -1.33 -13.37 10.23
N LEU A 76 -1.68 -14.65 10.32
CA LEU A 76 -2.84 -15.15 11.04
C LEU A 76 -2.40 -15.60 12.41
N HIS A 77 -3.12 -15.20 13.44
CA HIS A 77 -2.88 -15.60 14.81
C HIS A 77 -4.20 -15.85 15.53
N PHE A 78 -4.29 -16.93 16.28
CA PHE A 78 -5.40 -17.21 17.18
C PHE A 78 -4.97 -18.24 18.25
N LEU A 79 -5.77 -18.36 19.30
CA LEU A 79 -5.60 -19.37 20.34
C LEU A 79 -6.62 -20.49 20.13
N THR A 80 -6.16 -21.75 20.07
CA THR A 80 -7.02 -22.93 20.17
C THR A 80 -7.09 -23.40 21.63
N GLN A 81 -7.82 -24.50 21.89
CA GLN A 81 -7.80 -25.13 23.20
C GLN A 81 -6.44 -25.73 23.56
N GLU A 82 -5.68 -26.17 22.55
CA GLU A 82 -4.42 -26.89 22.73
C GLU A 82 -3.20 -25.95 22.75
N ALA A 83 -3.15 -24.98 21.82
CA ALA A 83 -1.98 -24.12 21.65
C ALA A 83 -2.29 -22.84 20.85
N PRO A 84 -1.45 -21.80 20.98
CA PRO A 84 -1.47 -20.68 20.04
C PRO A 84 -1.04 -21.13 18.65
N VAL A 85 -1.83 -20.76 17.64
CA VAL A 85 -1.50 -20.98 16.22
C VAL A 85 -1.11 -19.64 15.60
N SER A 86 0.00 -19.63 14.85
CA SER A 86 0.39 -18.49 14.04
C SER A 86 0.96 -18.92 12.70
N LEU A 87 0.32 -18.49 11.62
CA LEU A 87 0.72 -18.75 10.25
C LEU A 87 1.13 -17.45 9.57
N ARG A 88 2.28 -17.44 8.91
CA ARG A 88 2.77 -16.31 8.12
C ARG A 88 2.73 -16.64 6.63
N PHE A 89 2.25 -15.69 5.85
CA PHE A 89 2.06 -15.78 4.41
C PHE A 89 2.99 -14.79 3.71
N ILE A 90 3.80 -15.29 2.77
CA ILE A 90 4.79 -14.50 2.02
C ILE A 90 4.76 -14.93 0.56
N ILE A 91 4.85 -13.99 -0.38
CA ILE A 91 5.03 -14.31 -1.80
C ILE A 91 6.52 -14.49 -2.11
N SER A 92 6.87 -15.62 -2.73
CA SER A 92 8.23 -15.92 -3.18
C SER A 92 8.18 -16.71 -4.49
N GLN A 93 8.81 -16.21 -5.55
CA GLN A 93 8.99 -16.94 -6.83
C GLN A 93 7.68 -17.61 -7.35
N GLN A 94 6.61 -16.84 -7.48
CA GLN A 94 5.27 -17.31 -7.91
C GLN A 94 4.65 -18.40 -7.00
N ALA A 95 5.12 -18.51 -5.76
CA ALA A 95 4.51 -19.35 -4.74
C ALA A 95 4.04 -18.52 -3.53
N LEU A 96 2.94 -18.97 -2.95
CA LEU A 96 2.56 -18.60 -1.59
C LEU A 96 3.35 -19.49 -0.62
N LYS A 97 4.26 -18.86 0.11
CA LYS A 97 4.98 -19.48 1.21
C LYS A 97 4.18 -19.33 2.50
N ILE A 98 3.86 -20.46 3.12
CA ILE A 98 3.16 -20.53 4.42
C ILE A 98 4.15 -21.03 5.46
N ILE A 99 4.39 -20.24 6.51
CA ILE A 99 5.35 -20.55 7.58
C ILE A 99 4.59 -20.68 8.90
N CYS A 100 4.76 -21.80 9.58
CA CYS A 100 4.20 -22.00 10.91
C CYS A 100 5.11 -21.35 11.97
N ARG A 101 4.66 -20.24 12.57
CA ARG A 101 5.42 -19.47 13.56
C ARG A 101 5.20 -19.96 14.99
N ARG A 102 3.99 -20.46 15.27
CA ARG A 102 3.56 -21.02 16.55
C ARG A 102 2.54 -22.12 16.28
N SER A 103 2.64 -23.22 17.02
CA SER A 103 1.75 -24.37 16.97
C SER A 103 1.96 -25.24 18.20
N ALA A 104 1.07 -26.23 18.39
CA ALA A 104 1.31 -27.35 19.28
C ALA A 104 2.50 -28.20 18.80
N LYS A 105 2.95 -29.17 19.61
CA LYS A 105 4.04 -30.08 19.25
C LYS A 105 3.78 -30.86 17.96
N GLU A 106 2.52 -31.20 17.70
CA GLU A 106 2.10 -31.96 16.52
C GLU A 106 2.04 -31.12 15.23
N GLY A 107 2.22 -29.80 15.34
CA GLY A 107 2.13 -28.87 14.22
C GLY A 107 0.71 -28.45 13.89
N VAL A 108 0.53 -27.89 12.69
CA VAL A 108 -0.78 -27.55 12.10
C VAL A 108 -0.88 -28.32 10.79
N LYS A 109 -1.94 -29.13 10.62
CA LYS A 109 -2.18 -29.78 9.34
C LYS A 109 -3.01 -28.88 8.44
N LEU A 110 -2.57 -28.77 7.19
CA LEU A 110 -3.18 -27.99 6.13
C LEU A 110 -3.67 -28.97 5.06
N ASN A 111 -4.98 -29.08 4.89
CA ASN A 111 -5.58 -29.84 3.79
C ASN A 111 -5.93 -28.87 2.67
N VAL A 112 -5.24 -28.97 1.55
CA VAL A 112 -5.36 -28.07 0.41
C VAL A 112 -6.20 -28.75 -0.68
N SER A 113 -7.36 -28.17 -0.98
CA SER A 113 -8.14 -28.52 -2.16
C SER A 113 -7.92 -27.44 -3.22
N SER A 114 -7.61 -27.85 -4.46
CA SER A 114 -7.39 -26.91 -5.56
C SER A 114 -8.23 -27.27 -6.78
N LYS A 115 -8.68 -26.27 -7.52
CA LYS A 115 -9.44 -26.45 -8.76
C LYS A 115 -8.53 -26.54 -10.00
N GLY A 116 -7.44 -27.28 -9.90
CA GLY A 116 -6.48 -27.48 -11.01
C GLY A 116 -5.42 -26.38 -11.16
N PHE A 117 -5.29 -25.46 -10.20
CA PHE A 117 -4.34 -24.34 -10.26
C PHE A 117 -2.99 -24.61 -9.60
N LEU A 118 -2.86 -25.71 -8.84
CA LEU A 118 -1.61 -26.07 -8.18
C LEU A 118 -0.74 -26.96 -9.08
N ASN A 119 0.54 -26.63 -9.19
CA ASN A 119 1.51 -27.41 -9.96
C ASN A 119 1.88 -28.76 -9.31
N LYS A 120 1.49 -28.99 -8.05
CA LYS A 120 1.76 -30.23 -7.31
C LYS A 120 0.48 -30.83 -6.76
N ALA A 121 0.36 -32.16 -6.87
CA ALA A 121 -0.77 -32.96 -6.41
C ALA A 121 -0.83 -33.18 -4.87
N VAL A 122 0.04 -32.53 -4.09
CA VAL A 122 0.06 -32.72 -2.64
C VAL A 122 -1.10 -31.94 -2.02
N SER A 123 -2.06 -32.68 -1.47
CA SER A 123 -3.29 -32.15 -0.86
C SER A 123 -3.20 -31.99 0.66
N ALA A 124 -2.12 -32.44 1.31
CA ALA A 124 -1.98 -32.38 2.76
C ALA A 124 -0.55 -32.03 3.19
N TYR A 125 -0.42 -31.08 4.12
CA TYR A 125 0.84 -30.67 4.73
C TYR A 125 0.71 -30.71 6.25
N SER A 126 1.77 -31.06 6.96
CA SER A 126 1.86 -30.87 8.41
C SER A 126 3.02 -29.92 8.70
N LEU A 127 2.77 -28.83 9.42
CA LEU A 127 3.76 -27.80 9.71
C LEU A 127 4.01 -27.69 11.22
N ALA A 128 5.15 -28.20 11.68
CA ALA A 128 5.68 -27.91 13.01
C ALA A 128 6.19 -26.46 13.10
N LYS A 129 6.48 -26.01 14.32
CA LYS A 129 6.99 -24.65 14.55
C LYS A 129 8.31 -24.43 13.81
N GLY A 130 8.33 -23.43 12.93
CA GLY A 130 9.47 -23.05 12.11
C GLY A 130 9.46 -23.66 10.71
N GLU A 131 8.59 -24.66 10.47
CA GLU A 131 8.46 -25.29 9.15
C GLU A 131 7.64 -24.43 8.19
N GLU A 132 7.84 -24.71 6.91
CA GLU A 132 7.25 -23.97 5.81
C GLU A 132 6.80 -24.90 4.69
N THR A 133 5.77 -24.46 3.95
CA THR A 133 5.36 -25.07 2.68
C THR A 133 5.19 -24.00 1.61
N LEU A 134 5.24 -24.43 0.35
CA LEU A 134 5.08 -23.59 -0.83
C LEU A 134 3.91 -24.09 -1.65
N LEU A 135 2.94 -23.20 -1.91
CA LEU A 135 1.85 -23.43 -2.84
C LEU A 135 2.12 -22.64 -4.12
N CYS A 136 2.43 -23.34 -5.22
CA CYS A 136 2.75 -22.73 -6.51
C CYS A 136 1.48 -22.63 -7.37
N PHE A 137 1.17 -21.43 -7.85
CA PHE A 137 0.01 -21.16 -8.71
C PHE A 137 0.49 -20.75 -10.10
N SER A 138 -0.02 -21.39 -11.15
CA SER A 138 0.41 -21.15 -12.54
C SER A 138 0.11 -19.73 -13.04
N SER A 139 -0.97 -19.12 -12.57
CA SER A 139 -1.46 -17.80 -13.00
C SER A 139 -1.27 -16.68 -11.97
N MET A 140 -0.50 -16.92 -10.89
CA MET A 140 -0.24 -15.87 -9.91
C MET A 140 0.82 -14.90 -10.40
N GLU A 141 0.49 -13.61 -10.34
CA GLU A 141 1.42 -12.55 -10.63
C GLU A 141 2.23 -12.18 -9.39
N VAL A 142 3.52 -11.92 -9.59
CA VAL A 142 4.40 -11.41 -8.54
C VAL A 142 4.97 -10.09 -8.99
N TYR A 143 4.69 -9.06 -8.20
CA TYR A 143 5.13 -7.70 -8.50
C TYR A 143 6.51 -7.44 -7.89
N GLU A 144 7.32 -6.69 -8.61
CA GLU A 144 8.60 -6.22 -8.11
C GLU A 144 8.40 -5.24 -6.96
N ASP A 145 9.28 -5.29 -5.96
CA ASP A 145 9.31 -4.28 -4.91
C ASP A 145 9.79 -2.97 -5.55
N SER A 146 8.84 -2.06 -5.81
CA SER A 146 9.12 -0.80 -6.50
C SER A 146 9.84 0.23 -5.63
N GLY A 147 10.27 -0.17 -4.42
CA GLY A 147 10.99 0.64 -3.46
C GLY A 147 10.10 1.04 -2.30
N GLN A 148 10.72 1.21 -1.13
CA GLN A 148 10.06 1.49 0.13
C GLN A 148 9.65 2.96 0.26
N ALA A 149 8.92 3.50 -0.72
CA ALA A 149 8.31 4.81 -0.57
C ALA A 149 7.32 4.75 0.61
N ARG A 150 7.42 5.69 1.55
CA ARG A 150 6.56 5.70 2.75
C ARG A 150 5.89 7.03 2.92
N LEU A 151 4.56 7.01 3.00
CA LEU A 151 3.74 8.16 3.31
C LEU A 151 3.36 8.13 4.80
N PHE A 152 3.59 9.22 5.52
CA PHE A 152 3.24 9.39 6.92
C PHE A 152 2.40 10.66 7.09
N LEU A 153 1.20 10.55 7.66
CA LEU A 153 0.28 11.69 7.78
C LEU A 153 -0.02 12.05 9.25
N GLY A 154 0.87 11.66 10.16
CA GLY A 154 0.83 12.08 11.57
C GLY A 154 -0.20 11.34 12.45
N SER A 155 -0.86 10.29 11.96
CA SER A 155 -1.64 9.40 12.83
C SER A 155 -0.72 8.48 13.64
N LEU A 156 -0.93 8.47 14.96
CA LEU A 156 -0.23 7.59 15.91
C LEU A 156 -1.14 6.48 16.44
N LYS A 157 -2.38 6.39 15.95
CA LYS A 157 -3.34 5.38 16.39
C LYS A 157 -2.94 4.00 15.88
N LYS A 158 -3.39 2.96 16.59
CA LYS A 158 -3.29 1.58 16.09
C LYS A 158 -4.15 1.43 14.84
N GLN A 159 -3.62 0.71 13.84
CA GLN A 159 -4.29 0.47 12.56
C GLN A 159 -5.27 -0.71 12.65
N ASN A 160 -6.14 -0.70 13.67
CA ASN A 160 -7.25 -1.65 13.74
C ASN A 160 -8.29 -1.26 12.69
N LEU A 161 -8.50 -2.10 11.68
CA LEU A 161 -9.37 -1.80 10.54
C LEU A 161 -10.82 -1.56 10.93
N ASP A 162 -11.35 -2.31 11.89
CA ASP A 162 -12.75 -2.17 12.30
C ASP A 162 -12.96 -0.76 12.87
N GLN A 163 -12.05 -0.32 13.73
CA GLN A 163 -12.10 1.03 14.29
C GLN A 163 -11.70 2.12 13.30
N MET A 164 -10.83 1.83 12.33
CA MET A 164 -10.46 2.79 11.27
C MET A 164 -11.65 3.08 10.35
N LYS A 165 -12.51 2.08 10.11
CA LYS A 165 -13.75 2.25 9.32
C LYS A 165 -14.71 3.20 10.01
N GLU A 166 -14.90 3.07 11.32
CA GLU A 166 -15.76 3.97 12.10
C GLU A 166 -15.23 5.42 12.12
N ARG A 167 -13.91 5.60 12.12
CA ARG A 167 -13.29 6.92 12.23
C ARG A 167 -13.25 7.71 10.93
N GLU A 168 -13.25 7.03 9.78
CA GLU A 168 -13.13 7.64 8.44
C GLU A 168 -12.05 8.75 8.36
N ASP A 169 -10.88 8.51 8.97
CA ASP A 169 -9.77 9.48 8.98
C ASP A 169 -8.79 9.19 7.83
N ILE A 170 -8.77 10.05 6.80
CA ILE A 170 -7.87 9.93 5.64
C ILE A 170 -6.39 9.83 6.02
N LYS A 171 -5.97 10.39 7.16
CA LYS A 171 -4.58 10.30 7.62
C LYS A 171 -4.19 8.87 8.03
N GLU A 172 -5.17 8.02 8.31
CA GLU A 172 -4.98 6.60 8.64
C GLU A 172 -5.04 5.73 7.38
N TRP A 173 -5.99 6.01 6.49
CA TRP A 173 -6.25 5.22 5.28
C TRP A 173 -5.27 5.48 4.14
N LEU A 174 -4.99 6.75 3.84
CA LEU A 174 -4.20 7.15 2.67
C LEU A 174 -2.76 6.57 2.67
N PRO A 175 -2.03 6.50 3.82
CA PRO A 175 -0.73 5.82 3.88
C PRO A 175 -0.78 4.33 3.52
N LEU A 176 -1.82 3.63 3.97
CA LEU A 176 -1.99 2.21 3.72
C LEU A 176 -2.29 1.97 2.24
N PHE A 177 -3.22 2.74 1.67
CA PHE A 177 -3.52 2.71 0.24
C PHE A 177 -2.31 3.05 -0.61
N PHE A 178 -1.57 4.11 -0.27
CA PHE A 178 -0.35 4.48 -0.97
C PHE A 178 0.65 3.32 -1.01
N THR A 179 0.86 2.67 0.14
CA THR A 179 1.80 1.56 0.25
C THR A 179 1.30 0.34 -0.53
N TYR A 180 0.05 -0.09 -0.33
CA TYR A 180 -0.55 -1.21 -1.04
C TYR A 180 -0.54 -1.02 -2.57
N ALA A 181 -1.01 0.14 -3.03
CA ALA A 181 -1.07 0.47 -4.45
C ALA A 181 0.33 0.50 -5.09
N SER A 182 1.36 0.91 -4.35
CA SER A 182 2.74 0.90 -4.83
C SER A 182 3.33 -0.52 -5.02
N LEU A 183 2.76 -1.52 -4.32
CA LEU A 183 3.20 -2.92 -4.36
C LEU A 183 2.48 -3.74 -5.43
N CYS A 184 1.41 -3.21 -6.01
CA CYS A 184 0.54 -3.90 -6.97
C CYS A 184 0.57 -3.22 -8.35
N LYS A 185 1.74 -2.80 -8.83
CA LYS A 185 1.87 -2.03 -10.08
C LYS A 185 1.62 -2.91 -11.32
N GLU A 186 0.37 -2.98 -11.75
CA GLU A 186 0.00 -3.46 -13.08
C GLU A 186 0.32 -2.42 -14.16
N LYS A 187 0.49 -2.88 -15.40
CA LYS A 187 0.85 -2.06 -16.56
C LYS A 187 -0.35 -1.42 -17.26
N GLU A 188 -1.58 -1.71 -16.85
CA GLU A 188 -2.78 -1.35 -17.61
C GLU A 188 -3.22 0.10 -17.37
N GLN A 189 -3.52 0.79 -18.47
CA GLN A 189 -3.80 2.23 -18.52
C GLN A 189 -5.30 2.57 -18.42
N GLY A 190 -6.19 1.57 -18.48
CA GLY A 190 -7.64 1.79 -18.63
C GLY A 190 -8.33 2.41 -17.41
N MET A 191 -7.98 1.96 -16.20
CA MET A 191 -8.68 2.36 -14.96
C MET A 191 -8.36 3.75 -14.45
N GLN A 192 -7.29 4.37 -14.94
CA GLN A 192 -6.94 5.72 -14.52
C GLN A 192 -8.15 6.64 -14.69
N ALA A 193 -8.93 6.50 -15.76
CA ALA A 193 -10.07 7.38 -16.09
C ALA A 193 -11.28 7.31 -15.13
N LEU A 194 -11.52 6.19 -14.45
CA LEU A 194 -12.67 6.02 -13.55
C LEU A 194 -12.40 6.64 -12.18
N CYS A 195 -11.33 6.19 -11.51
CA CYS A 195 -10.90 6.75 -10.23
C CYS A 195 -10.38 8.19 -10.37
N TYR A 196 -9.82 8.58 -11.54
CA TYR A 196 -9.44 9.97 -11.83
C TYR A 196 -10.62 10.90 -11.75
N LYS A 197 -11.72 10.61 -12.48
CA LYS A 197 -12.76 11.62 -12.66
C LYS A 197 -13.39 12.01 -11.33
N GLU A 198 -13.57 11.06 -10.41
CA GLU A 198 -14.13 11.35 -9.09
C GLU A 198 -13.16 12.15 -8.21
N LEU A 199 -11.88 11.75 -8.15
CA LEU A 199 -10.90 12.42 -7.29
C LEU A 199 -10.33 13.73 -7.88
N GLU A 200 -10.31 13.89 -9.21
CA GLU A 200 -9.91 15.15 -9.86
C GLU A 200 -11.01 16.20 -9.83
N ASN A 201 -12.27 15.78 -9.99
CA ASN A 201 -13.41 16.70 -9.92
C ASN A 201 -13.69 17.11 -8.48
N ALA A 202 -13.34 16.27 -7.51
CA ALA A 202 -13.39 16.64 -6.10
C ALA A 202 -12.43 17.81 -5.86
N GLY A 203 -13.00 18.98 -5.54
CA GLY A 203 -12.20 20.10 -5.07
C GLY A 203 -11.42 19.71 -3.81
N ASN A 204 -10.36 20.45 -3.48
CA ASN A 204 -9.51 20.17 -2.31
C ASN A 204 -10.29 20.00 -0.99
N ASN A 205 -11.50 20.56 -0.87
CA ASN A 205 -12.35 20.47 0.31
C ASN A 205 -13.17 19.16 0.40
N GLU A 206 -13.50 18.55 -0.73
CA GLU A 206 -14.38 17.37 -0.82
C GLU A 206 -13.61 16.06 -0.95
N LEU A 207 -12.28 16.11 -1.13
CA LEU A 207 -11.47 14.91 -1.37
C LEU A 207 -11.68 13.82 -0.32
N ASN A 208 -11.89 14.18 0.96
CA ASN A 208 -12.13 13.19 2.00
C ASN A 208 -13.37 12.36 1.72
N GLU A 209 -14.49 13.02 1.44
CA GLU A 209 -15.77 12.37 1.16
C GLU A 209 -15.70 11.56 -0.14
N SER A 210 -15.19 12.15 -1.22
CA SER A 210 -15.02 11.45 -2.50
C SER A 210 -14.11 10.23 -2.38
N PHE A 211 -13.02 10.33 -1.60
CA PHE A 211 -12.12 9.22 -1.33
C PHE A 211 -12.82 8.08 -0.58
N PHE A 212 -13.60 8.39 0.45
CA PHE A 212 -14.32 7.37 1.21
C PHE A 212 -15.51 6.79 0.45
N ASN A 213 -16.16 7.56 -0.41
CA ASN A 213 -17.20 7.02 -1.30
C ASN A 213 -16.59 6.02 -2.28
N LEU A 214 -15.49 6.39 -2.95
CA LEU A 214 -14.75 5.48 -3.82
C LEU A 214 -14.29 4.22 -3.06
N PHE A 215 -13.83 4.38 -1.82
CA PHE A 215 -13.49 3.26 -0.95
C PHE A 215 -14.68 2.32 -0.68
N LYS A 216 -15.81 2.88 -0.26
CA LYS A 216 -17.02 2.14 0.08
C LYS A 216 -17.56 1.34 -1.11
N VAL A 217 -17.44 1.87 -2.33
CA VAL A 217 -17.87 1.17 -3.54
C VAL A 217 -16.91 0.05 -3.91
N HIS A 218 -15.63 0.40 -4.03
CA HIS A 218 -14.68 -0.43 -4.76
C HIS A 218 -13.77 -1.28 -3.90
N PHE A 219 -13.83 -1.15 -2.57
CA PHE A 219 -12.93 -1.86 -1.68
C PHE A 219 -13.66 -2.45 -0.46
N LYS A 220 -13.28 -3.68 -0.13
CA LYS A 220 -13.70 -4.41 1.07
C LYS A 220 -12.54 -4.58 2.04
N ASP A 221 -12.87 -4.80 3.31
CA ASP A 221 -11.95 -5.30 4.34
C ASP A 221 -10.55 -4.63 4.29
N PHE A 222 -9.47 -5.39 4.07
CA PHE A 222 -8.11 -4.88 3.88
C PHE A 222 -7.86 -4.52 2.41
N PHE A 223 -8.49 -3.45 1.94
CA PHE A 223 -8.17 -2.91 0.60
C PHE A 223 -8.41 -3.94 -0.52
N SER A 224 -9.28 -4.93 -0.30
CA SER A 224 -9.63 -5.97 -1.25
C SER A 224 -10.53 -5.34 -2.33
N PRO A 225 -10.05 -5.20 -3.58
CA PRO A 225 -10.78 -4.52 -4.62
C PRO A 225 -12.03 -5.32 -5.04
N SER A 226 -13.06 -4.61 -5.45
CA SER A 226 -14.31 -5.15 -5.96
C SER A 226 -14.88 -4.19 -6.99
N PHE A 227 -15.37 -4.72 -8.11
CA PHE A 227 -16.13 -3.94 -9.08
C PHE A 227 -17.59 -3.71 -8.66
N PHE A 228 -18.04 -4.41 -7.62
CA PHE A 228 -19.43 -4.40 -7.20
C PHE A 228 -19.60 -3.65 -5.88
N ASP A 229 -20.62 -2.78 -5.83
CA ASP A 229 -21.08 -2.17 -4.59
C ASP A 229 -21.62 -3.24 -3.65
N SER A 230 -20.71 -3.74 -2.83
CA SER A 230 -20.98 -4.88 -1.99
C SER A 230 -21.59 -4.51 -0.65
N TYR A 231 -21.72 -3.21 -0.41
CA TYR A 231 -22.46 -2.67 0.70
C TYR A 231 -23.86 -2.22 0.28
N PHE A 232 -24.24 -2.42 -0.99
CA PHE A 232 -25.55 -2.09 -1.55
C PHE A 232 -25.98 -0.65 -1.23
N GLN A 233 -25.01 0.27 -1.25
CA GLN A 233 -25.23 1.70 -1.05
C GLN A 233 -25.87 2.38 -2.26
N ASN A 234 -26.12 1.62 -3.34
CA ASN A 234 -26.70 2.08 -4.59
C ASN A 234 -25.85 3.17 -5.26
N ILE A 235 -24.53 3.05 -5.11
CA ILE A 235 -23.60 3.98 -5.73
C ILE A 235 -23.39 3.53 -7.17
N GLN A 236 -24.01 4.25 -8.10
CA GLN A 236 -24.01 3.90 -9.51
C GLN A 236 -22.62 4.10 -10.13
N THR A 237 -21.94 3.01 -10.47
CA THR A 237 -20.79 3.03 -11.37
C THR A 237 -21.28 3.31 -12.78
N LYS A 238 -21.19 4.56 -13.24
CA LYS A 238 -21.73 4.99 -14.54
C LYS A 238 -21.12 4.28 -15.77
N ASN A 239 -20.18 3.34 -15.61
CA ASN A 239 -19.38 2.76 -16.69
C ASN A 239 -19.09 1.26 -16.52
N ASP A 240 -20.11 0.41 -16.37
CA ASP A 240 -19.90 -1.05 -16.28
C ASP A 240 -19.17 -1.63 -17.51
N LYS A 241 -19.32 -1.00 -18.69
CA LYS A 241 -18.59 -1.39 -19.91
C LYS A 241 -17.09 -1.15 -19.84
N VAL A 242 -16.62 -0.19 -19.04
CA VAL A 242 -15.19 0.11 -18.88
C VAL A 242 -14.53 -0.91 -17.95
N LEU A 243 -15.32 -1.59 -17.10
CA LEU A 243 -14.85 -2.59 -16.14
C LEU A 243 -14.67 -3.98 -16.73
N GLN A 244 -15.24 -4.25 -17.92
CA GLN A 244 -15.09 -5.53 -18.59
C GLN A 244 -13.64 -5.74 -19.05
N GLY A 245 -13.07 -6.91 -18.79
CA GLY A 245 -11.70 -7.24 -19.20
C GLY A 245 -10.62 -6.75 -18.24
N LEU A 246 -10.97 -6.18 -17.09
CA LEU A 246 -10.00 -5.64 -16.15
C LEU A 246 -9.80 -6.54 -14.94
N SER A 247 -8.54 -6.70 -14.55
CA SER A 247 -8.15 -7.32 -13.28
C SER A 247 -8.69 -6.49 -12.10
N HIS A 248 -9.18 -7.17 -11.06
CA HIS A 248 -9.58 -6.50 -9.83
C HIS A 248 -8.41 -5.72 -9.19
N VAL A 249 -7.16 -6.19 -9.36
CA VAL A 249 -5.98 -5.47 -8.85
C VAL A 249 -5.74 -4.15 -9.57
N SER A 250 -6.23 -3.99 -10.80
CA SER A 250 -6.11 -2.74 -11.57
C SER A 250 -6.75 -1.54 -10.85
N LEU A 251 -7.81 -1.78 -10.06
CA LEU A 251 -8.39 -0.75 -9.18
C LEU A 251 -7.34 -0.22 -8.20
N LEU A 252 -6.65 -1.12 -7.51
CA LEU A 252 -5.64 -0.76 -6.52
C LEU A 252 -4.42 -0.12 -7.17
N SER A 253 -3.95 -0.64 -8.30
CA SER A 253 -2.78 -0.12 -9.02
C SER A 253 -3.02 1.32 -9.53
N SER A 254 -4.24 1.62 -9.98
CA SER A 254 -4.64 2.95 -10.47
C SER A 254 -4.63 4.02 -9.37
N LEU A 255 -4.81 3.64 -8.10
CA LEU A 255 -4.78 4.57 -6.97
C LEU A 255 -3.39 5.12 -6.68
N TYR A 256 -2.32 4.40 -7.01
CA TYR A 256 -0.96 4.85 -6.70
C TYR A 256 -0.63 6.22 -7.34
N PRO A 257 -0.73 6.41 -8.67
CA PRO A 257 -0.46 7.71 -9.28
C PRO A 257 -1.41 8.81 -8.79
N LEU A 258 -2.67 8.46 -8.51
CA LEU A 258 -3.66 9.39 -7.97
C LEU A 258 -3.24 9.97 -6.61
N ILE A 259 -2.93 9.09 -5.67
CA ILE A 259 -2.48 9.48 -4.34
C ILE A 259 -1.13 10.20 -4.42
N LEU A 260 -0.22 9.72 -5.28
CA LEU A 260 1.08 10.32 -5.47
C LEU A 260 0.96 11.77 -5.97
N ASN A 261 0.08 12.03 -6.93
CA ASN A 261 -0.16 13.35 -7.52
C ASN A 261 -0.69 14.38 -6.52
N LEU A 262 -1.20 13.97 -5.36
CA LEU A 262 -1.53 14.89 -4.27
C LEU A 262 -0.26 15.55 -3.69
N PHE A 263 0.83 14.78 -3.63
CA PHE A 263 2.07 15.16 -2.95
C PHE A 263 3.19 15.53 -3.90
N ILE A 264 3.31 14.86 -5.05
CA ILE A 264 4.40 15.05 -6.01
C ILE A 264 3.87 14.81 -7.43
N ASN A 265 4.18 15.73 -8.35
CA ASN A 265 3.93 15.56 -9.78
C ASN A 265 5.15 16.02 -10.58
N PHE A 266 5.47 15.35 -11.69
CA PHE A 266 6.60 15.73 -12.55
C PHE A 266 6.10 16.15 -13.94
N GLU A 267 6.00 17.45 -14.15
CA GLU A 267 5.49 18.05 -15.37
C GLU A 267 6.59 18.08 -16.45
N GLY A 268 6.38 17.31 -17.53
CA GLY A 268 7.20 17.37 -18.75
C GLY A 268 8.70 17.11 -18.52
N LYS A 269 9.07 16.37 -17.46
CA LYS A 269 10.45 16.13 -17.01
C LYS A 269 11.27 17.38 -16.66
N LYS A 270 10.68 18.56 -16.69
CA LYS A 270 11.37 19.85 -16.49
C LYS A 270 10.99 20.51 -15.18
N LYS A 271 9.86 20.13 -14.59
CA LYS A 271 9.31 20.79 -13.41
C LYS A 271 8.77 19.79 -12.40
N LEU A 272 9.39 19.76 -11.21
CA LEU A 272 9.00 18.90 -10.10
C LEU A 272 8.10 19.67 -9.13
N CYS A 273 6.80 19.41 -9.21
CA CYS A 273 5.78 20.02 -8.37
C CYS A 273 5.70 19.31 -7.01
N ILE A 274 5.85 20.06 -5.92
CA ILE A 274 5.87 19.53 -4.54
C ILE A 274 4.67 20.06 -3.77
N LEU A 275 3.89 19.15 -3.20
CA LEU A 275 2.61 19.35 -2.52
C LEU A 275 1.59 20.12 -3.39
N PRO A 276 1.38 19.75 -4.67
CA PRO A 276 0.54 20.53 -5.58
C PRO A 276 -0.95 20.54 -5.19
N LYS A 277 -1.45 19.43 -4.61
CA LYS A 277 -2.89 19.23 -4.32
C LYS A 277 -3.14 18.62 -2.94
N VAL A 278 -2.33 18.98 -1.93
CA VAL A 278 -2.49 18.40 -0.58
C VAL A 278 -3.77 18.94 0.09
N PRO A 279 -4.68 18.06 0.53
CA PRO A 279 -5.94 18.46 1.17
C PRO A 279 -5.73 19.24 2.47
N PRO A 280 -6.63 20.19 2.82
CA PRO A 280 -6.62 20.90 4.09
C PRO A 280 -6.61 20.01 5.33
N GLN A 281 -7.20 18.82 5.25
CA GLN A 281 -7.30 17.80 6.31
C GLN A 281 -5.95 17.14 6.62
N ILE A 282 -4.94 17.34 5.76
CA ILE A 282 -3.59 16.78 5.88
C ILE A 282 -2.57 17.92 6.12
N PRO A 283 -2.62 18.60 7.28
CA PRO A 283 -1.79 19.78 7.55
C PRO A 283 -0.31 19.45 7.73
N SER A 284 0.04 18.18 7.93
CA SER A 284 1.42 17.73 8.15
C SER A 284 1.62 16.30 7.67
N GLY A 285 2.85 16.00 7.28
CA GLY A 285 3.23 14.65 6.90
C GLY A 285 4.65 14.57 6.39
N LYS A 286 5.02 13.36 5.99
CA LYS A 286 6.29 13.04 5.34
C LYS A 286 6.04 12.03 4.23
N LEU A 287 6.72 12.20 3.11
CA LEU A 287 6.85 11.17 2.08
C LEU A 287 8.34 10.88 1.94
N ILE A 288 8.74 9.63 2.12
CA ILE A 288 10.14 9.25 2.25
C ILE A 288 10.49 8.23 1.17
N GLY A 289 11.65 8.40 0.52
CA GLY A 289 12.23 7.38 -0.35
C GLY A 289 11.46 7.15 -1.65
N LEU A 290 10.71 8.14 -2.14
CA LEU A 290 10.01 8.03 -3.41
C LEU A 290 11.01 8.06 -4.56
N LYS A 291 11.02 7.02 -5.40
CA LYS A 291 11.71 7.03 -6.69
C LYS A 291 10.76 7.59 -7.76
N ILE A 292 11.06 8.79 -8.27
CA ILE A 292 10.23 9.44 -9.31
C ILE A 292 10.59 8.89 -10.69
N SER A 293 11.88 8.71 -10.94
CA SER A 293 12.43 8.18 -12.19
C SER A 293 13.64 7.29 -11.88
N SER A 294 14.27 6.71 -12.90
CA SER A 294 15.59 6.08 -12.77
C SER A 294 16.66 7.05 -12.22
N GLU A 295 16.47 8.35 -12.41
CA GLU A 295 17.46 9.39 -12.16
C GLU A 295 17.30 10.05 -10.78
N ILE A 296 16.09 10.06 -10.19
CA ILE A 296 15.80 10.89 -9.01
C ILE A 296 15.03 10.11 -7.95
N SER A 297 15.48 10.24 -6.71
CA SER A 297 14.74 9.87 -5.52
C SER A 297 14.51 11.09 -4.62
N ILE A 298 13.33 11.19 -4.01
CA ILE A 298 12.92 12.35 -3.23
C ILE A 298 12.31 11.93 -1.89
N SER A 299 12.55 12.74 -0.86
CA SER A 299 11.79 12.74 0.37
C SER A 299 11.34 14.17 0.68
N ILE A 300 10.11 14.32 1.16
CA ILE A 300 9.54 15.61 1.54
C ILE A 300 8.94 15.56 2.93
N GLN A 301 9.00 16.67 3.65
CA GLN A 301 8.35 16.86 4.93
C GLN A 301 7.62 18.21 4.96
N TRP A 302 6.38 18.20 5.45
CA TRP A 302 5.57 19.40 5.60
C TRP A 302 4.88 19.45 6.96
N SER A 303 4.60 20.67 7.43
CA SER A 303 3.81 20.89 8.64
C SER A 303 3.15 22.27 8.63
N LYS A 304 1.95 22.34 9.22
CA LYS A 304 1.08 23.53 9.16
C LYS A 304 0.85 24.00 7.72
N LYS A 305 0.63 23.05 6.80
CA LYS A 305 0.45 23.26 5.34
C LYS A 305 1.64 23.94 4.64
N LYS A 306 2.82 23.94 5.27
CA LYS A 306 4.05 24.54 4.71
C LYS A 306 5.12 23.48 4.52
N LEU A 307 5.82 23.55 3.39
CA LEU A 307 6.99 22.73 3.11
C LEU A 307 8.10 23.06 4.11
N ARG A 308 8.72 22.03 4.70
CA ARG A 308 9.77 22.18 5.72
C ARG A 308 11.12 21.73 5.22
N GLN A 309 11.14 20.59 4.56
CA GLN A 309 12.37 19.97 4.07
C GLN A 309 12.07 19.17 2.81
N VAL A 310 13.00 19.23 1.86
CA VAL A 310 13.07 18.32 0.72
C VAL A 310 14.47 17.73 0.70
N GLU A 311 14.56 16.42 0.52
CA GLU A 311 15.80 15.69 0.25
C GLU A 311 15.71 15.11 -1.15
N ILE A 312 16.67 15.43 -2.00
CA ILE A 312 16.76 14.93 -3.38
C ILE A 312 18.06 14.16 -3.51
N TYR A 313 17.97 12.91 -3.95
CA TYR A 313 19.12 12.11 -4.34
C TYR A 313 19.09 11.89 -5.85
N CYS A 314 20.16 12.30 -6.53
CA CYS A 314 20.29 12.21 -7.97
C CYS A 314 21.23 11.05 -8.31
N HIS A 315 20.73 10.10 -9.10
CA HIS A 315 21.49 8.97 -9.65
C HIS A 315 22.20 9.33 -10.95
N GLU A 316 21.74 10.38 -11.63
CA GLU A 316 22.32 10.95 -12.85
C GLU A 316 22.36 12.48 -12.75
N ASP A 317 23.13 13.11 -13.63
CA ASP A 317 23.12 14.58 -13.78
C ASP A 317 21.78 15.02 -14.34
N VAL A 318 21.07 15.88 -13.62
CA VAL A 318 19.72 16.32 -13.99
C VAL A 318 19.53 17.81 -13.77
N ARG A 319 18.67 18.41 -14.59
CA ARG A 319 18.31 19.82 -14.48
C ARG A 319 16.79 19.99 -14.56
N PHE A 320 16.21 20.58 -13.51
CA PHE A 320 14.78 20.87 -13.45
C PHE A 320 14.48 22.05 -12.52
N THR A 321 13.29 22.62 -12.68
CA THR A 321 12.74 23.65 -11.78
C THR A 321 11.83 23.01 -10.73
N LEU A 322 11.72 23.62 -9.55
CA LEU A 322 10.77 23.18 -8.52
C LEU A 322 9.45 23.92 -8.67
N GLY A 323 8.36 23.18 -8.87
CA GLY A 323 7.00 23.70 -8.76
C GLY A 323 6.59 23.81 -7.30
N LEU A 324 6.91 24.92 -6.66
CA LEU A 324 6.54 25.21 -5.27
C LEU A 324 5.26 26.06 -5.21
N SER A 325 4.67 26.18 -4.01
CA SER A 325 3.60 27.16 -3.77
C SER A 325 4.05 28.56 -4.19
N LYS A 326 3.16 29.35 -4.81
CA LYS A 326 3.44 30.75 -5.21
C LYS A 326 3.92 31.63 -4.06
N ALA A 327 3.58 31.27 -2.83
CA ALA A 327 4.04 31.93 -1.62
C ALA A 327 5.47 31.57 -1.21
N ILE A 328 6.23 30.80 -1.99
CA ILE A 328 7.64 30.50 -1.74
C ILE A 328 8.46 31.16 -2.85
N LYS A 329 9.21 32.20 -2.51
CA LYS A 329 10.09 32.94 -3.44
C LYS A 329 11.49 32.36 -3.49
N SER A 330 11.99 31.82 -2.39
CA SER A 330 13.34 31.25 -2.32
C SER A 330 13.46 30.18 -1.25
N PHE A 331 14.55 29.43 -1.33
CA PHE A 331 14.91 28.40 -0.35
C PHE A 331 16.42 28.25 -0.29
N ARG A 332 16.90 27.63 0.78
CA ARG A 332 18.30 27.26 0.93
C ARG A 332 18.50 25.85 0.39
N ILE A 333 19.56 25.64 -0.37
CA ILE A 333 20.03 24.32 -0.83
C ILE A 333 21.46 24.08 -0.33
N PHE A 334 21.75 22.83 0.05
CA PHE A 334 23.10 22.39 0.38
C PHE A 334 23.26 20.89 0.14
N SER A 335 24.50 20.44 -0.01
CA SER A 335 24.86 19.01 -0.04
C SER A 335 25.98 18.76 0.95
N LYS A 336 26.15 17.53 1.44
CA LYS A 336 27.26 17.23 2.36
C LYS A 336 28.64 17.45 1.74
N ALA A 337 28.75 17.32 0.42
CA ALA A 337 29.98 17.54 -0.33
C ALA A 337 30.33 19.04 -0.52
N LYS A 338 29.33 19.92 -0.49
CA LYS A 338 29.54 21.37 -0.65
C LYS A 338 29.47 22.06 0.72
N THR A 339 30.56 22.71 1.12
CA THR A 339 30.68 23.35 2.45
C THR A 339 29.80 24.59 2.63
N LYS A 340 29.37 25.24 1.54
CA LYS A 340 28.52 26.45 1.59
C LYS A 340 27.13 26.17 1.06
N ALA A 341 26.12 26.46 1.89
CA ALA A 341 24.74 26.50 1.47
C ALA A 341 24.48 27.70 0.55
N GLN A 342 23.61 27.54 -0.43
CA GLN A 342 23.23 28.58 -1.38
C GLN A 342 21.75 28.91 -1.22
N ILE A 343 21.37 30.17 -1.42
CA ILE A 343 19.96 30.58 -1.50
C ILE A 343 19.60 30.68 -2.98
N ILE A 344 18.57 29.95 -3.39
CA ILE A 344 18.12 29.88 -4.78
C ILE A 344 16.69 30.42 -4.86
N SER A 345 16.40 31.15 -5.94
CA SER A 345 15.06 31.62 -6.30
C SER A 345 14.20 30.46 -6.82
N ALA A 346 12.94 30.39 -6.40
CA ALA A 346 12.08 29.22 -6.66
C ALA A 346 11.78 28.97 -8.15
N ASP A 347 11.87 30.00 -8.98
CA ASP A 347 11.64 29.97 -10.43
C ASP A 347 12.86 29.53 -11.25
N LYS A 348 14.05 29.50 -10.66
CA LYS A 348 15.28 29.17 -11.38
C LYS A 348 15.46 27.65 -11.53
N PRO A 349 15.83 27.14 -12.72
CA PRO A 349 16.27 25.77 -12.88
C PRO A 349 17.51 25.48 -12.01
N ILE A 350 17.54 24.29 -11.42
CA ILE A 350 18.64 23.84 -10.56
C ILE A 350 19.35 22.69 -11.27
N GLU A 351 20.68 22.74 -11.28
CA GLU A 351 21.52 21.65 -11.75
C GLU A 351 21.90 20.77 -10.57
N PHE A 352 21.54 19.50 -10.65
CA PHE A 352 21.86 18.50 -9.65
C PHE A 352 22.85 17.50 -10.23
N CYS A 353 24.00 17.39 -9.57
CA CYS A 353 25.03 16.44 -9.96
C CYS A 353 24.68 15.00 -9.58
N LYS A 354 25.14 14.06 -10.41
CA LYS A 354 25.12 12.62 -10.20
C LYS A 354 25.67 12.21 -8.84
N ASN A 355 25.10 11.14 -8.29
CA ASN A 355 25.44 10.52 -7.01
C ASN A 355 25.49 11.51 -5.83
N THR A 356 24.76 12.61 -5.91
CA THR A 356 24.77 13.67 -4.90
C THR A 356 23.42 13.78 -4.22
N ARG A 357 23.47 14.00 -2.91
CA ARG A 357 22.31 14.24 -2.06
C ARG A 357 22.21 15.71 -1.70
N TYR A 358 21.08 16.30 -2.02
CA TYR A 358 20.76 17.70 -1.76
C TYR A 358 19.66 17.80 -0.71
N PHE A 359 19.83 18.76 0.19
CA PHE A 359 18.87 19.14 1.20
C PHE A 359 18.39 20.55 0.92
N LEU A 360 17.08 20.72 0.83
CA LEU A 360 16.44 22.00 0.66
C LEU A 360 15.60 22.31 1.90
N ASP A 361 15.80 23.51 2.46
CA ASP A 361 15.07 23.99 3.63
C ASP A 361 14.96 25.52 3.62
N ARG A 362 14.47 26.10 4.73
CA ARG A 362 14.28 27.56 4.89
C ARG A 362 13.52 28.20 3.72
N PHE A 363 12.39 27.59 3.35
CA PHE A 363 11.47 28.14 2.34
C PHE A 363 10.91 29.49 2.81
N THR A 364 11.18 30.56 2.06
CA THR A 364 10.82 31.95 2.38
C THR A 364 9.83 32.54 1.38
N SER A 365 8.92 33.38 1.86
CA SER A 365 7.79 33.96 1.11
C SER A 365 8.03 35.31 0.47
#